data_AF-A0A078KT38-F1
#
_entry.id   AF-A0A078KT38-F1
#
_cell.length_a   1.000
_cell.length_b   1.000
_cell.length_c   1.000
_cell.angle_alpha   90.00
_cell.angle_beta   90.00
_cell.angle_gamma   90.00
#
_symmetry.space_group_name_H-M   'P 1'
#
loop_
_entity.id
_entity.type
_entity.pdbx_description
1 polymer ?
#
loop_
_entity_poly.entity_id
_entity_poly.type
_entity_poly.pdbx_seq_one_letter_code
_entity_poly.pdbx_strand_id
1 'polypeptide(L)'
;MNMNDSMNDVKIMSDIMRMPDEDSMDEDMRRFMADGYIMGKTCFGSDSTQYADRLMEFVNDEFSDYLYYIQLSKRAPTQSARRIFRQFSEDEIGHARRFAAAYFLITGKRYFPTRNSVEPVVVPPLYIQALRQRYLAESRDAVKYRLFSQHTRDLCLKKIAVDTSEDERKHAQKLMELLQTV
;
A
#
# COMPACT_ATOMS: atom_id res chain seq x y z
N MET A 1 6.54 -14.49 -17.95
CA MET A 1 7.32 -13.74 -16.96
C MET A 1 7.96 -14.75 -16.03
N ASN A 2 9.27 -14.87 -16.15
CA ASN A 2 10.07 -15.89 -15.51
C ASN A 2 10.17 -15.57 -14.01
N MET A 3 10.06 -16.58 -13.13
CA MET A 3 10.22 -16.37 -11.67
C MET A 3 11.59 -15.78 -11.31
N ASN A 4 12.59 -15.98 -12.17
CA ASN A 4 13.94 -15.43 -12.00
C ASN A 4 14.02 -13.90 -12.19
N ASP A 5 13.17 -13.28 -13.00
CA ASP A 5 13.16 -11.81 -13.15
C ASP A 5 12.58 -11.15 -11.89
N SER A 6 11.49 -11.72 -11.35
CA SER A 6 10.87 -11.22 -10.11
C SER A 6 11.79 -11.34 -8.89
N MET A 7 12.61 -12.38 -8.80
CA MET A 7 13.58 -12.53 -7.70
C MET A 7 14.78 -11.58 -7.85
N ASN A 8 15.18 -11.26 -9.09
CA ASN A 8 16.22 -10.27 -9.36
C ASN A 8 15.76 -8.85 -9.03
N ASP A 9 14.53 -8.47 -9.35
CA ASP A 9 13.99 -7.13 -9.01
C ASP A 9 13.90 -6.91 -7.50
N VAL A 10 13.51 -7.95 -6.74
CA VAL A 10 13.47 -7.91 -5.27
C VAL A 10 14.87 -7.78 -4.68
N LYS A 11 15.86 -8.48 -5.25
CA LYS A 11 17.25 -8.42 -4.80
C LYS A 11 17.91 -7.07 -5.13
N ILE A 12 17.63 -6.52 -6.32
CA ILE A 12 18.10 -5.19 -6.74
C ILE A 12 17.48 -4.10 -5.85
N MET A 13 16.18 -4.18 -5.51
CA MET A 13 15.60 -3.28 -4.51
C MET A 13 16.25 -3.44 -3.13
N SER A 14 16.54 -4.67 -2.69
CA SER A 14 17.20 -4.88 -1.38
C SER A 14 18.63 -4.33 -1.33
N ASP A 15 19.37 -4.38 -2.45
CA ASP A 15 20.74 -3.88 -2.54
C ASP A 15 20.79 -2.35 -2.72
N ILE A 16 19.84 -1.73 -3.44
CA ILE A 16 19.67 -0.27 -3.51
C ILE A 16 19.26 0.30 -2.14
N MET A 17 18.58 -0.47 -1.30
CA MET A 17 18.17 -0.09 0.05
C MET A 17 19.22 -0.38 1.13
N ARG A 18 20.43 -0.83 0.79
CA ARG A 18 21.49 -1.15 1.75
C ARG A 18 21.97 0.12 2.49
N MET A 19 21.88 0.09 3.82
CA MET A 19 21.91 1.26 4.71
C MET A 19 23.33 1.71 5.13
N PRO A 20 23.56 3.01 5.38
CA PRO A 20 24.46 3.50 6.42
C PRO A 20 23.82 3.39 7.82
N ASP A 21 24.65 3.39 8.88
CA ASP A 21 24.30 3.09 10.27
C ASP A 21 23.16 3.94 10.90
N GLU A 22 22.54 3.36 11.94
CA GLU A 22 21.21 3.66 12.53
C GLU A 22 20.98 5.04 13.19
N ASP A 23 21.94 5.96 13.24
CA ASP A 23 21.88 7.12 14.15
C ASP A 23 21.74 8.51 13.52
N SER A 24 21.39 8.63 12.24
CA SER A 24 21.32 9.94 11.57
C SER A 24 19.92 10.30 11.06
N MET A 25 19.08 10.84 11.94
CA MET A 25 18.27 11.98 11.49
C MET A 25 19.24 13.14 11.32
N ASP A 26 19.79 13.26 10.11
CA ASP A 26 20.71 14.33 9.74
C ASP A 26 20.03 15.69 9.98
N GLU A 27 20.83 16.71 10.26
CA GLU A 27 20.39 18.06 10.61
C GLU A 27 19.47 18.65 9.51
N ASP A 28 19.73 18.30 8.26
CA ASP A 28 18.87 18.63 7.12
C ASP A 28 17.46 18.03 7.24
N MET A 29 17.31 16.78 7.71
CA MET A 29 16.00 16.16 7.94
C MET A 29 15.29 16.80 9.14
N ARG A 30 16.02 17.15 10.20
CA ARG A 30 15.43 17.86 11.35
C ARG A 30 14.88 19.22 10.94
N ARG A 31 15.64 19.94 10.12
CA ARG A 31 15.22 21.22 9.55
C ARG A 31 14.06 21.06 8.58
N PHE A 32 14.08 20.02 7.73
CA PHE A 32 12.96 19.66 6.86
C PHE A 32 11.66 19.44 7.65
N MET A 33 11.71 18.71 8.76
CA MET A 33 10.55 18.47 9.63
C MET A 33 10.05 19.71 10.37
N ALA A 34 10.95 20.65 10.67
CA ALA A 34 10.60 21.91 11.32
C ALA A 34 10.00 22.94 10.35
N ASP A 35 10.52 23.00 9.13
CA ASP A 35 10.16 24.05 8.15
C ASP A 35 9.00 23.62 7.23
N GLY A 36 8.90 22.32 6.88
CA GLY A 36 7.88 21.70 6.02
C GLY A 36 7.84 22.19 4.56
N TYR A 37 7.75 21.30 3.56
CA TYR A 37 7.63 21.72 2.14
C TYR A 37 6.88 20.76 1.17
N ILE A 38 6.73 21.22 -0.08
CA ILE A 38 5.90 20.77 -1.23
C ILE A 38 4.42 21.09 -1.10
N MET A 39 3.77 20.78 0.02
CA MET A 39 2.33 21.09 0.25
C MET A 39 2.07 22.05 1.42
N GLY A 40 3.12 22.61 2.01
CA GLY A 40 3.04 23.55 3.14
C GLY A 40 3.74 23.02 4.40
N LYS A 41 3.78 23.86 5.45
CA LYS A 41 4.55 23.64 6.68
C LYS A 41 4.20 22.37 7.49
N THR A 42 3.16 21.63 7.10
CA THR A 42 2.66 20.45 7.85
C THR A 42 2.84 19.12 7.11
N CYS A 43 3.47 19.11 5.92
CA CYS A 43 3.81 17.87 5.23
C CYS A 43 4.94 17.13 5.97
N PHE A 44 4.67 15.92 6.44
CA PHE A 44 5.57 15.06 7.23
C PHE A 44 6.14 15.70 8.51
N GLY A 45 5.56 16.79 9.00
CA GLY A 45 6.11 17.57 10.13
C GLY A 45 6.25 16.77 11.43
N SER A 46 6.87 17.38 12.45
CA SER A 46 7.18 16.72 13.74
C SER A 46 5.98 16.00 14.39
N ASP A 47 4.79 16.60 14.30
CA ASP A 47 3.55 16.04 14.87
C ASP A 47 3.08 14.77 14.14
N SER A 48 3.57 14.51 12.94
CA SER A 48 3.19 13.35 12.12
C SER A 48 3.72 12.03 12.67
N THR A 49 4.68 12.07 13.59
CA THR A 49 5.18 10.89 14.32
C THR A 49 4.05 10.11 15.02
N GLN A 50 2.97 10.79 15.43
CA GLN A 50 1.79 10.15 16.02
C GLN A 50 1.06 9.19 15.06
N TYR A 51 1.34 9.26 13.75
CA TYR A 51 0.73 8.38 12.74
C TYR A 51 1.60 7.16 12.40
N ALA A 52 2.77 6.99 13.03
CA ALA A 52 3.72 5.93 12.69
C ALA A 52 3.09 4.52 12.75
N ASP A 53 2.41 4.18 13.84
CA ASP A 53 1.78 2.86 13.99
C ASP A 53 0.68 2.64 12.94
N ARG A 54 -0.12 3.67 12.68
CA ARG A 54 -1.17 3.63 11.65
C ARG A 54 -0.59 3.41 10.25
N LEU A 55 0.56 4.02 9.95
CA LEU A 55 1.24 3.80 8.67
C LEU A 55 1.76 2.37 8.56
N MET A 56 2.30 1.78 9.63
CA MET A 56 2.69 0.36 9.62
C MET A 56 1.50 -0.56 9.37
N GLU A 57 0.34 -0.28 9.98
CA GLU A 57 -0.91 -1.00 9.71
C GLU A 57 -1.28 -0.90 8.22
N PHE A 58 -1.29 0.31 7.64
CA PHE A 58 -1.60 0.48 6.22
C PHE A 58 -0.62 -0.24 5.31
N VAL A 59 0.68 -0.21 5.61
CA VAL A 59 1.68 -0.97 4.84
C VAL A 59 1.37 -2.48 4.88
N ASN A 60 0.95 -3.01 6.03
CA ASN A 60 0.62 -4.43 6.17
C ASN A 60 -0.66 -4.82 5.44
N ASP A 61 -1.70 -3.99 5.52
CA ASP A 61 -2.97 -4.19 4.84
C ASP A 61 -2.74 -4.25 3.32
N GLU A 62 -2.11 -3.21 2.76
CA GLU A 62 -1.82 -3.10 1.33
C GLU A 62 -0.90 -4.23 0.83
N PHE A 63 0.09 -4.64 1.64
CA PHE A 63 0.94 -5.76 1.29
C PHE A 63 0.18 -7.10 1.31
N SER A 64 -0.78 -7.27 2.21
CA SER A 64 -1.64 -8.45 2.25
C SER A 64 -2.55 -8.52 1.03
N ASP A 65 -3.06 -7.38 0.58
CA ASP A 65 -3.93 -7.26 -0.59
C ASP A 65 -3.16 -7.48 -1.90
N TYR A 66 -1.93 -6.97 -2.00
CA TYR A 66 -0.97 -7.34 -3.04
C TYR A 66 -0.82 -8.87 -3.16
N LEU A 67 -0.57 -9.55 -2.04
CA LEU A 67 -0.41 -11.00 -2.02
C LEU A 67 -1.72 -11.71 -2.40
N TYR A 68 -2.86 -11.18 -1.96
CA TYR A 68 -4.19 -11.68 -2.32
C TYR A 68 -4.40 -11.63 -3.83
N TYR A 69 -4.16 -10.48 -4.45
CA TYR A 69 -4.39 -10.30 -5.88
C TYR A 69 -3.42 -11.08 -6.75
N ILE A 70 -2.18 -11.30 -6.30
CA ILE A 70 -1.29 -12.28 -6.95
C ILE A 70 -1.95 -13.66 -6.98
N GLN A 71 -2.50 -14.14 -5.86
CA GLN A 71 -3.11 -15.47 -5.80
C GLN A 71 -4.42 -15.54 -6.61
N LEU A 72 -5.29 -14.54 -6.47
CA LEU A 72 -6.56 -14.48 -7.20
C LEU A 72 -6.34 -14.38 -8.71
N SER A 73 -5.31 -13.64 -9.16
CA SER A 73 -4.98 -13.54 -10.59
C SER A 73 -4.65 -14.89 -11.23
N LYS A 74 -4.17 -15.88 -10.46
CA LYS A 74 -3.91 -17.24 -10.96
C LYS A 74 -5.18 -18.07 -11.10
N ARG A 75 -6.23 -17.70 -10.36
CA ARG A 75 -7.50 -18.42 -10.26
C ARG A 75 -8.62 -17.81 -11.08
N ALA A 76 -8.41 -16.62 -11.64
CA ALA A 76 -9.42 -15.95 -12.45
C ALA A 76 -9.67 -16.72 -13.77
N PRO A 77 -10.93 -16.91 -14.16
CA PRO A 77 -11.31 -17.81 -15.25
C PRO A 77 -10.87 -17.28 -16.63
N THR A 78 -10.95 -15.97 -16.84
CA THR A 78 -10.68 -15.35 -18.14
C THR A 78 -9.35 -14.59 -18.15
N GLN A 79 -8.72 -14.48 -19.33
CA GLN A 79 -7.48 -13.73 -19.47
C GLN A 79 -7.65 -12.24 -19.12
N SER A 80 -8.83 -11.67 -19.38
CA SER A 80 -9.15 -10.29 -19.01
C SER A 80 -9.14 -10.12 -17.49
N ALA A 81 -9.86 -10.98 -16.77
CA ALA A 81 -9.87 -10.96 -15.30
C ALA A 81 -8.48 -11.17 -14.69
N ARG A 82 -7.68 -12.08 -15.27
CA ARG A 82 -6.28 -12.27 -14.85
C ARG A 82 -5.43 -11.01 -14.97
N ARG A 83 -5.63 -10.19 -16.02
CA ARG A 83 -4.92 -8.91 -16.19
C ARG A 83 -5.37 -7.89 -15.16
N ILE A 84 -6.68 -7.79 -14.92
CA ILE A 84 -7.26 -6.88 -13.92
C ILE A 84 -6.64 -7.13 -12.54
N PHE A 85 -6.60 -8.38 -12.07
CA PHE A 85 -6.00 -8.66 -10.75
C PHE A 85 -4.50 -8.48 -10.68
N ARG A 86 -3.77 -8.61 -11.79
CA ARG A 86 -2.35 -8.24 -11.80
C ARG A 86 -2.17 -6.74 -11.65
N GLN A 87 -3.00 -5.96 -12.34
CA GLN A 87 -3.01 -4.52 -12.18
C GLN A 87 -3.33 -4.12 -10.74
N PHE A 88 -4.36 -4.70 -10.11
CA PHE A 88 -4.63 -4.43 -8.69
C PHE A 88 -3.42 -4.77 -7.82
N SER A 89 -2.79 -5.93 -8.02
CA SER A 89 -1.58 -6.26 -7.25
C SER A 89 -0.45 -5.25 -7.44
N GLU A 90 -0.29 -4.66 -8.62
CA GLU A 90 0.70 -3.62 -8.89
C GLU A 90 0.34 -2.29 -8.19
N ASP A 91 -0.96 -1.97 -8.12
CA ASP A 91 -1.48 -0.82 -7.40
C ASP A 91 -1.24 -0.98 -5.89
N GLU A 92 -1.62 -2.12 -5.28
CA GLU A 92 -1.49 -2.33 -3.81
C GLU A 92 -0.04 -2.33 -3.34
N ILE A 93 0.87 -2.96 -4.09
CA ILE A 93 2.29 -2.88 -3.72
C ILE A 93 2.81 -1.45 -3.84
N GLY A 94 2.27 -0.66 -4.77
CA GLY A 94 2.50 0.76 -4.90
C GLY A 94 1.99 1.54 -3.69
N HIS A 95 0.79 1.25 -3.21
CA HIS A 95 0.20 1.84 -1.99
C HIS A 95 1.06 1.51 -0.75
N ALA A 96 1.40 0.24 -0.54
CA ALA A 96 2.26 -0.20 0.55
C ALA A 96 3.61 0.54 0.55
N ARG A 97 4.25 0.65 -0.61
CA ARG A 97 5.53 1.39 -0.77
C ARG A 97 5.37 2.88 -0.47
N ARG A 98 4.25 3.48 -0.87
CA ARG A 98 3.97 4.90 -0.62
C ARG A 98 3.78 5.18 0.88
N PHE A 99 3.05 4.33 1.60
CA PHE A 99 2.92 4.44 3.05
C PHE A 99 4.24 4.15 3.78
N ALA A 100 5.03 3.17 3.32
CA ALA A 100 6.34 2.87 3.89
C ALA A 100 7.32 4.04 3.71
N ALA A 101 7.29 4.72 2.55
CA ALA A 101 8.07 5.92 2.32
C ALA A 101 7.63 7.06 3.26
N ALA A 102 6.33 7.27 3.46
CA ALA A 102 5.82 8.24 4.42
C ALA A 102 6.27 7.93 5.85
N TYR A 103 6.21 6.66 6.27
CA TYR A 103 6.71 6.19 7.55
C TYR A 103 8.20 6.49 7.72
N PHE A 104 9.02 6.19 6.71
CA PHE A 104 10.45 6.45 6.74
C PHE A 104 10.75 7.94 6.83
N LEU A 105 10.06 8.78 6.05
CA LEU A 105 10.22 10.23 6.12
C LEU A 105 9.94 10.69 7.55
N ILE A 106 8.81 10.34 8.13
CA ILE A 106 8.37 10.77 9.47
C ILE A 106 9.30 10.28 10.59
N THR A 107 9.73 9.02 10.54
CA THR A 107 10.37 8.35 11.68
C THR A 107 11.88 8.20 11.55
N GLY A 108 12.42 8.34 10.33
CA GLY A 108 13.79 7.94 9.99
C GLY A 108 14.03 6.43 9.96
N LYS A 109 13.03 5.61 10.32
CA LYS A 109 13.14 4.14 10.41
C LYS A 109 12.55 3.50 9.17
N ARG A 110 13.21 2.45 8.67
CA ARG A 110 12.67 1.66 7.55
C ARG A 110 11.67 0.63 8.09
N TYR A 111 10.55 0.50 7.40
CA TYR A 111 9.57 -0.55 7.66
C TYR A 111 9.01 -1.09 6.35
N PHE A 112 9.07 -2.41 6.16
CA PHE A 112 8.36 -3.10 5.10
C PHE A 112 8.15 -4.58 5.48
N PRO A 113 6.94 -5.13 5.36
CA PRO A 113 6.66 -6.51 5.74
C PRO A 113 7.33 -7.49 4.79
N THR A 114 7.62 -8.67 5.33
CA THR A 114 7.96 -9.86 4.53
C THR A 114 6.70 -10.72 4.38
N ARG A 115 6.71 -11.66 3.42
CA ARG A 115 5.58 -12.59 3.25
C ARG A 115 5.23 -13.36 4.54
N ASN A 116 6.22 -13.64 5.40
CA ASN A 116 6.01 -14.40 6.63
C ASN A 116 5.61 -13.53 7.82
N SER A 117 5.61 -12.20 7.68
CA SER A 117 5.22 -11.27 8.74
C SER A 117 3.77 -10.80 8.63
N VAL A 118 3.02 -11.30 7.65
CA VAL A 118 1.58 -11.05 7.49
C VAL A 118 0.83 -12.39 7.53
N GLU A 119 -0.44 -12.33 7.91
CA GLU A 119 -1.29 -13.52 7.93
C GLU A 119 -1.36 -14.19 6.55
N PRO A 120 -1.37 -15.52 6.47
CA PRO A 120 -1.47 -16.22 5.19
C PRO A 120 -2.75 -15.83 4.44
N VAL A 121 -2.58 -15.39 3.20
CA VAL A 121 -3.68 -15.12 2.28
C VAL A 121 -4.44 -16.41 1.99
N VAL A 122 -5.76 -16.37 2.24
CA VAL A 122 -6.70 -17.45 1.92
C VAL A 122 -7.73 -16.94 0.91
N VAL A 123 -7.64 -17.43 -0.33
CA VAL A 123 -8.63 -17.13 -1.38
C VAL A 123 -9.74 -18.19 -1.36
N PRO A 124 -11.04 -17.81 -1.24
CA PRO A 124 -12.15 -18.77 -1.25
C PRO A 124 -12.15 -19.70 -2.47
N PRO A 125 -12.64 -20.95 -2.38
CA PRO A 125 -12.64 -21.91 -3.48
C PRO A 125 -13.44 -21.43 -4.69
N LEU A 126 -14.59 -20.80 -4.45
CA LEU A 126 -15.44 -20.28 -5.52
C LEU A 126 -15.02 -18.86 -5.92
N TYR A 127 -14.82 -18.65 -7.22
CA TYR A 127 -14.40 -17.37 -7.76
C TYR A 127 -15.38 -16.23 -7.41
N ILE A 128 -16.69 -16.48 -7.49
CA ILE A 128 -17.72 -15.50 -7.10
C ILE A 128 -17.67 -15.12 -5.61
N GLN A 129 -17.27 -16.05 -4.73
CA GLN A 129 -17.09 -15.75 -3.30
C GLN A 129 -15.86 -14.87 -3.09
N ALA A 130 -14.76 -15.14 -3.81
CA ALA A 130 -13.57 -14.29 -3.77
C ALA A 130 -13.87 -12.87 -4.27
N LEU A 131 -14.65 -12.71 -5.36
CA LEU A 131 -15.10 -11.41 -5.84
C LEU A 131 -15.93 -10.66 -4.80
N ARG A 132 -16.89 -11.34 -4.17
CA ARG A 132 -17.73 -10.74 -3.11
C ARG A 132 -16.89 -10.29 -1.91
N GLN A 133 -15.95 -11.13 -1.47
CA GLN A 133 -15.06 -10.79 -0.36
C GLN A 133 -14.21 -9.57 -0.71
N ARG A 134 -13.59 -9.54 -1.90
CA ARG A 134 -12.75 -8.40 -2.31
C ARG A 134 -13.54 -7.13 -2.50
N TYR A 135 -14.75 -7.19 -3.08
CA TYR A 135 -15.58 -5.99 -3.20
C TYR A 135 -15.82 -5.32 -1.83
N LEU A 136 -16.07 -6.13 -0.79
CA LEU A 136 -16.25 -5.63 0.57
C LEU A 136 -14.94 -5.10 1.19
N ALA A 137 -13.80 -5.74 0.91
CA ALA A 137 -12.48 -5.27 1.36
C ALA A 137 -12.17 -3.90 0.75
N GLU A 138 -12.14 -3.79 -0.57
CA GLU A 138 -11.88 -2.55 -1.31
C GLU A 138 -12.80 -1.41 -0.88
N SER A 139 -14.09 -1.69 -0.71
CA SER A 139 -15.06 -0.67 -0.30
C SER A 139 -14.80 -0.18 1.14
N ARG A 140 -14.29 -1.05 2.02
CA ARG A 140 -13.91 -0.67 3.39
C ARG A 140 -12.61 0.11 3.38
N ASP A 141 -11.64 -0.29 2.57
CA ASP A 141 -10.34 0.38 2.48
C ASP A 141 -10.48 1.79 1.86
N ALA A 142 -11.32 1.94 0.84
CA ALA A 142 -11.71 3.25 0.32
C ALA A 142 -12.23 4.18 1.43
N VAL A 143 -13.11 3.67 2.31
CA VAL A 143 -13.65 4.45 3.44
C VAL A 143 -12.58 4.69 4.52
N LYS A 144 -11.77 3.68 4.83
CA LYS A 144 -10.66 3.73 5.81
C LYS A 144 -9.71 4.88 5.49
N TYR A 145 -9.21 4.93 4.26
CA TYR A 145 -8.28 5.97 3.83
C TYR A 145 -8.94 7.33 3.71
N ARG A 146 -10.21 7.39 3.26
CA ARG A 146 -10.97 8.64 3.25
C ARG A 146 -11.12 9.23 4.66
N LEU A 147 -11.50 8.41 5.64
CA LEU A 147 -11.62 8.84 7.03
C LEU A 147 -10.27 9.29 7.58
N PHE A 148 -9.19 8.55 7.35
CA PHE A 148 -7.86 8.98 7.77
C PHE A 148 -7.47 10.34 7.17
N SER A 149 -7.75 10.57 5.88
CA SER A 149 -7.49 11.86 5.21
C SER A 149 -8.25 13.05 5.81
N GLN A 150 -9.39 12.79 6.46
CA GLN A 150 -10.20 13.83 7.10
C GLN A 150 -9.69 14.20 8.49
N HIS A 151 -9.03 13.26 9.18
CA HIS A 151 -8.56 13.44 10.56
C HIS A 151 -7.08 13.82 10.65
N THR A 152 -6.28 13.45 9.65
CA THR A 152 -4.87 13.83 9.64
C THR A 152 -4.68 15.33 9.42
N ARG A 153 -3.77 15.92 10.19
CA ARG A 153 -3.33 17.33 10.01
C ARG A 153 -2.18 17.47 9.02
N ASP A 154 -1.55 16.34 8.69
CA ASP A 154 -0.45 16.29 7.73
C ASP A 154 -0.99 16.33 6.29
N LEU A 155 -0.59 17.35 5.54
CA LEU A 155 -1.10 17.59 4.19
C LEU A 155 -0.62 16.53 3.18
N CYS A 156 0.56 15.97 3.37
CA CYS A 156 1.09 14.92 2.51
C CYS A 156 0.46 13.56 2.81
N LEU A 157 0.28 13.21 4.08
CA LEU A 157 -0.50 12.03 4.46
C LEU A 157 -1.95 12.13 4.01
N LYS A 158 -2.54 13.34 4.09
CA LYS A 158 -3.88 13.60 3.54
C LYS A 158 -3.94 13.31 2.05
N LYS A 159 -2.99 13.81 1.27
CA LYS A 159 -2.93 13.57 -0.19
C LYS A 159 -2.77 12.09 -0.50
N ILE A 160 -1.81 11.42 0.13
CA ILE A 160 -1.56 9.98 -0.04
C ILE A 160 -2.85 9.19 0.23
N ALA A 161 -3.54 9.48 1.33
CA ALA A 161 -4.75 8.76 1.71
C ALA A 161 -5.96 9.07 0.81
N VAL A 162 -6.08 10.29 0.27
CA VAL A 162 -7.10 10.60 -0.75
C VAL A 162 -6.84 9.80 -2.02
N ASP A 163 -5.61 9.79 -2.51
CA ASP A 163 -5.25 9.07 -3.74
C ASP A 163 -5.51 7.57 -3.60
N THR A 164 -5.02 6.96 -2.52
CA THR A 164 -5.25 5.53 -2.22
C THR A 164 -6.75 5.25 -2.10
N SER A 165 -7.52 6.07 -1.37
CA SER A 165 -8.98 5.94 -1.27
C SER A 165 -9.69 5.94 -2.64
N GLU A 166 -9.22 6.77 -3.57
CA GLU A 166 -9.77 6.83 -4.93
C GLU A 166 -9.43 5.59 -5.76
N ASP A 167 -8.23 5.03 -5.57
CA ASP A 167 -7.79 3.80 -6.24
C ASP A 167 -8.57 2.58 -5.71
N GLU A 168 -8.74 2.41 -4.40
CA GLU A 168 -9.57 1.34 -3.82
C GLU A 168 -11.02 1.41 -4.32
N ARG A 169 -11.57 2.62 -4.44
CA ARG A 169 -12.92 2.81 -4.98
C ARG A 169 -13.00 2.36 -6.44
N LYS A 170 -11.96 2.56 -7.26
CA LYS A 170 -11.92 2.08 -8.65
C LYS A 170 -11.81 0.56 -8.68
N HIS A 171 -11.02 -0.06 -7.80
CA HIS A 171 -10.94 -1.51 -7.68
C HIS A 171 -12.29 -2.12 -7.30
N ALA A 172 -12.98 -1.56 -6.29
CA ALA A 172 -14.33 -1.97 -5.91
C ALA A 172 -15.33 -1.89 -7.08
N GLN A 173 -15.29 -0.81 -7.87
CA GLN A 173 -16.13 -0.68 -9.07
C GLN A 173 -15.84 -1.78 -10.09
N LYS A 174 -14.56 -2.06 -10.34
CA LYS A 174 -14.14 -3.07 -11.30
C LYS A 174 -14.48 -4.50 -10.83
N LEU A 175 -14.46 -4.77 -9.52
CA LEU A 175 -14.96 -6.01 -8.95
C LEU A 175 -16.48 -6.18 -9.16
N MET A 176 -17.24 -5.09 -9.01
CA MET A 176 -18.67 -5.08 -9.29
C MET A 176 -18.96 -5.36 -10.78
N GLU A 177 -18.16 -4.81 -11.69
CA GLU A 177 -18.26 -5.15 -13.12
C GLU A 177 -17.97 -6.62 -13.38
N LEU A 178 -16.92 -7.20 -12.76
CA LEU A 178 -16.62 -8.63 -12.90
C LEU A 178 -17.75 -9.51 -12.36
N LEU A 179 -18.42 -9.10 -11.27
CA LEU A 179 -19.58 -9.80 -10.71
C LEU A 179 -20.77 -9.88 -11.67
N GLN A 180 -20.87 -8.97 -12.65
CA GLN A 180 -21.93 -9.01 -13.67
C GLN A 180 -21.63 -10.03 -14.79
N THR A 181 -20.43 -10.63 -14.78
CA THR A 181 -19.94 -11.53 -15.84
C THR A 181 -19.75 -12.98 -15.39
N VAL A 182 -20.02 -13.27 -14.11
CA VAL A 182 -19.86 -14.61 -13.49
C VAL A 182 -21.13 -15.43 -13.54
#